data_AF-A0A8T4ZAY8-F1
#
_entry.id   AF-A0A8T4ZAY8-F1
#
_cell.length_a   1.000
_cell.length_b   1.000
_cell.length_c   1.000
_cell.angle_alpha   90.00
_cell.angle_beta   90.00
_cell.angle_gamma   90.00
#
_symmetry.space_group_name_H-M   'P 1'
#
loop_
_entity.id
_entity.type
_entity.pdbx_description
1 polymer ?
#
loop_
_entity_poly.entity_id
_entity_poly.type
_entity_poly.pdbx_seq_one_letter_code
_entity_poly.pdbx_strand_id
1 'polypeptide(L)'
;MISLEAKYKTRMSAKGQVVIPKDLRESLRLGKGVELTLTPLDENRILLERVPPLSELFGFLGDVESTKILLRDRESEVKAEMRRRVELEKLAERSRD
;
A
#
# COMPACT_ATOMS: atom_id res chain seq x y z
N MET A 1 -20.65 -11.36 10.28
CA MET A 1 -21.01 -12.00 9.00
C MET A 1 -21.39 -10.91 8.01
N ILE A 2 -20.76 -10.89 6.83
CA ILE A 2 -21.16 -9.99 5.74
C ILE A 2 -22.46 -10.55 5.17
N SER A 3 -23.53 -9.76 5.17
CA SER A 3 -24.73 -10.12 4.42
C SER A 3 -24.49 -9.77 2.96
N LEU A 4 -24.07 -10.75 2.16
CA LEU A 4 -23.76 -10.60 0.73
C LEU A 4 -24.96 -10.15 -0.11
N GLU A 5 -26.17 -10.14 0.46
CA GLU A 5 -27.42 -9.72 -0.19
C GLU A 5 -27.79 -8.24 0.05
N ALA A 6 -27.00 -7.49 0.83
CA ALA A 6 -27.31 -6.09 1.12
C ALA A 6 -27.07 -5.19 -0.10
N LYS A 7 -28.16 -4.66 -0.68
CA LYS A 7 -28.12 -3.69 -1.78
C LYS A 7 -28.13 -2.26 -1.24
N TYR A 8 -27.04 -1.54 -1.48
CA TYR A 8 -26.93 -0.12 -1.14
C TYR A 8 -27.18 0.75 -2.36
N LYS A 9 -27.95 1.83 -2.19
CA LYS A 9 -28.14 2.86 -3.21
C LYS A 9 -27.54 4.16 -2.68
N THR A 10 -26.59 4.72 -3.43
CA THR A 10 -25.96 6.00 -3.12
C THR A 10 -26.06 6.92 -4.33
N ARG A 11 -26.00 8.23 -4.10
CA ARG A 11 -26.01 9.23 -5.17
C ARG A 11 -24.58 9.72 -5.39
N MET A 12 -24.19 9.83 -6.66
CA MET A 12 -22.93 10.44 -7.05
C MET A 12 -22.96 11.95 -6.75
N SER A 13 -21.90 12.46 -6.13
CA SER A 13 -21.75 13.89 -5.92
C SER A 13 -21.42 14.60 -7.24
N ALA A 14 -21.52 15.93 -7.24
CA ALA A 14 -21.12 16.74 -8.40
C ALA A 14 -19.65 16.56 -8.81
N LYS A 15 -18.80 16.05 -7.90
CA LYS A 15 -17.38 15.77 -8.15
C LYS A 15 -17.11 14.30 -8.54
N GLY A 16 -18.15 13.52 -8.85
CA GLY A 16 -17.98 12.11 -9.19
C GLY A 16 -17.69 11.18 -8.01
N GLN A 17 -17.95 11.63 -6.77
CA GLN A 17 -17.68 10.82 -5.58
C GLN A 17 -18.91 10.02 -5.17
N VAL A 18 -18.72 8.76 -4.79
CA VAL A 18 -19.75 7.91 -4.18
C VAL A 18 -19.37 7.58 -2.75
N VAL A 19 -20.34 7.61 -1.84
CA VAL A 19 -20.09 7.30 -0.44
C VAL A 19 -20.30 5.80 -0.20
N ILE A 20 -19.26 5.12 0.26
CA ILE A 20 -19.33 3.74 0.74
C ILE A 20 -20.00 3.74 2.13
N PRO A 21 -21.14 3.06 2.33
CA PRO A 21 -21.85 2.99 3.61
C PRO A 21 -20.99 2.47 4.77
N LYS A 22 -21.31 2.89 6.01
CA LYS A 22 -20.47 2.67 7.19
C LYS A 22 -20.26 1.18 7.48
N ASP A 23 -21.33 0.41 7.48
CA ASP A 23 -21.35 -1.05 7.61
C ASP A 23 -20.49 -1.77 6.57
N LEU A 24 -20.57 -1.35 5.31
CA LEU A 24 -19.73 -1.89 4.24
C LEU A 24 -18.25 -1.53 4.45
N ARG A 25 -17.95 -0.30 4.88
CA ARG A 25 -16.57 0.10 5.21
C ARG A 25 -16.00 -0.71 6.38
N GLU A 26 -16.78 -0.91 7.45
CA GLU A 26 -16.33 -1.64 8.64
C GLU A 26 -16.10 -3.11 8.33
N SER A 27 -17.01 -3.75 7.59
CA SER A 27 -16.89 -5.16 7.22
C SER A 27 -15.72 -5.43 6.27
N LEU A 28 -15.42 -4.51 5.36
CA LEU A 28 -14.30 -4.60 4.43
C LEU A 28 -13.02 -3.91 4.94
N ARG A 29 -13.01 -3.43 6.19
CA ARG A 29 -11.88 -2.72 6.82
C ARG A 29 -11.35 -1.55 5.98
N LEU A 30 -12.25 -0.83 5.30
CA LEU A 30 -11.95 0.36 4.49
C LEU A 30 -11.86 1.61 5.37
N GLY A 31 -10.73 1.75 6.04
CA GLY A 31 -10.40 2.92 6.87
C GLY A 31 -10.00 4.16 6.06
N LYS A 32 -9.73 5.26 6.78
CA LYS A 32 -9.20 6.49 6.18
C LYS A 32 -7.81 6.23 5.60
N GLY A 33 -7.57 6.67 4.35
CA GLY A 33 -6.28 6.52 3.68
C GLY A 33 -6.05 5.15 3.02
N VAL A 34 -7.03 4.25 3.03
CA VAL A 34 -6.97 3.02 2.26
C VAL A 34 -7.07 3.34 0.76
N GLU A 35 -6.16 2.79 -0.02
CA GLU A 35 -6.18 2.88 -1.47
C GLU A 35 -7.07 1.79 -2.08
N LEU A 36 -7.78 2.15 -3.15
CA LEU A 36 -8.66 1.26 -3.90
C LEU A 36 -8.29 1.30 -5.38
N THR A 37 -8.25 0.14 -6.01
CA THR A 37 -8.19 0.00 -7.46
C THR A 37 -9.61 0.01 -8.02
N LEU A 38 -9.84 0.79 -9.08
CA LEU A 38 -11.11 0.85 -9.80
C LEU A 38 -10.93 0.20 -11.17
N THR A 39 -11.66 -0.89 -11.42
CA THR A 39 -11.59 -1.64 -12.67
C THR A 39 -12.98 -1.67 -13.32
N PRO A 40 -13.17 -1.06 -14.49
CA PRO A 40 -14.41 -1.23 -15.25
C PRO A 40 -14.60 -2.70 -15.64
N LEU A 41 -15.78 -3.26 -15.34
CA LEU A 41 -16.11 -4.63 -15.76
C LEU A 41 -16.94 -4.63 -17.05
N ASP A 42 -17.81 -3.62 -17.21
CA ASP A 42 -18.63 -3.36 -18.39
C ASP A 42 -19.15 -1.90 -18.34
N GLU A 43 -20.10 -1.57 -19.21
CA GLU A 43 -20.70 -0.23 -19.33
C GLU A 43 -21.37 0.28 -18.05
N ASN A 44 -21.80 -0.59 -17.14
CA ASN A 44 -22.62 -0.24 -15.99
C ASN A 44 -22.00 -0.63 -14.64
N ARG A 45 -20.85 -1.30 -14.64
CA ARG A 45 -20.25 -1.85 -13.42
C ARG A 45 -18.77 -1.52 -13.30
N ILE A 46 -18.39 -1.12 -12.08
CA ILE A 46 -17.01 -0.92 -11.66
C ILE A 46 -16.75 -1.83 -10.46
N LEU A 47 -15.66 -2.59 -10.52
CA LEU A 47 -15.12 -3.33 -9.40
C LEU A 47 -14.21 -2.42 -8.58
N LEU A 48 -14.36 -2.44 -7.26
CA LEU A 48 -13.49 -1.76 -6.31
C LEU A 48 -12.72 -2.82 -5.51
N GLU A 49 -11.40 -2.80 -5.61
CA GLU A 49 -10.52 -3.74 -4.90
C GLU A 49 -9.62 -2.97 -3.93
N ARG A 50 -9.48 -3.49 -2.71
CA ARG A 50 -8.58 -2.90 -1.72
C ARG A 50 -7.13 -3.20 -2.10
N VAL A 51 -6.30 -2.16 -2.14
CA VAL A 51 -4.85 -2.33 -2.24
C VAL A 51 -4.31 -2.57 -0.83
N PRO A 52 -3.80 -3.78 -0.51
CA PRO A 52 -3.21 -4.03 0.80
C PRO A 52 -1.89 -3.24 0.92
N PRO A 53 -1.64 -2.56 2.05
CA PRO A 53 -0.34 -1.96 2.29
C PRO A 53 0.72 -3.05 2.37
N LEU A 54 1.96 -2.72 1.97
CA LEU A 54 3.09 -3.66 2.04
C LEU A 54 3.24 -4.29 3.44
N SER A 55 2.98 -3.54 4.50
CA SER A 55 3.00 -4.04 5.89
C SER A 55 2.03 -5.20 6.15
N GLU A 56 0.85 -5.21 5.52
CA GLU A 56 -0.11 -6.33 5.62
C GLU A 56 0.33 -7.52 4.80
N LEU A 57 0.95 -7.30 3.63
CA LEU A 57 1.54 -8.38 2.83
C LEU A 57 2.69 -9.06 3.59
N PHE A 58 3.52 -8.29 4.30
CA PHE A 58 4.60 -8.85 5.14
C PHE A 58 4.09 -9.58 6.38
N GLY A 59 2.98 -9.13 6.98
CA GLY A 59 2.31 -9.87 8.06
C GLY A 59 1.67 -11.17 7.58
N PHE A 60 1.18 -11.23 6.33
CA PHE A 60 0.63 -12.44 5.72
C PHE A 60 1.73 -13.44 5.29
N LEU A 61 2.89 -12.95 4.87
CA LEU A 61 4.11 -13.75 4.62
C LEU A 61 4.83 -14.20 5.91
N GLY A 62 4.14 -14.12 7.05
CA GLY A 62 4.65 -14.10 8.41
C GLY A 62 5.50 -15.28 8.90
N ASP A 63 5.95 -16.22 8.08
CA ASP A 63 6.87 -17.28 8.53
C ASP A 63 7.76 -17.91 7.44
N VAL A 64 7.94 -17.27 6.28
CA VAL A 64 8.91 -17.77 5.30
C VAL A 64 10.28 -17.18 5.60
N GLU A 65 11.22 -18.04 6.02
CA GLU A 65 12.62 -17.68 6.38
C GLU A 65 13.29 -16.77 5.33
N SER A 66 12.92 -16.95 4.06
CA SER A 66 13.36 -16.13 2.92
C SER A 66 12.94 -14.67 2.98
N THR A 67 11.80 -14.32 3.58
CA THR A 67 11.38 -12.91 3.75
C THR A 67 12.25 -12.19 4.77
N LYS A 68 12.64 -12.87 5.86
CA LYS A 68 13.57 -12.31 6.86
C LYS A 68 14.98 -12.12 6.28
N ILE A 69 15.43 -13.03 5.42
CA ILE A 69 16.71 -12.94 4.71
C ILE A 69 16.69 -11.73 3.76
N LEU A 70 15.65 -11.59 2.93
CA LEU A 70 15.53 -10.47 1.99
C LEU A 70 15.50 -9.10 2.70
N LEU A 71 14.84 -9.02 3.86
CA LEU A 71 14.83 -7.79 4.67
C LEU A 71 16.22 -7.45 5.23
N ARG A 72 16.95 -8.45 5.73
CA ARG A 72 18.34 -8.26 6.19
C ARG A 72 19.26 -7.83 5.06
N ASP A 73 19.11 -8.44 3.89
CA ASP A 73 19.90 -8.10 2.71
C ASP A 73 19.63 -6.64 2.31
N ARG A 74 18.35 -6.22 2.26
CA ARG A 74 18.00 -4.84 1.93
C ARG A 74 18.52 -3.83 2.95
N GLU A 75 18.44 -4.13 4.25
CA GLU A 75 19.02 -3.27 5.28
C GLU A 75 20.53 -3.15 5.17
N SER A 76 21.21 -4.23 4.76
CA SER A 76 22.65 -4.24 4.57
C SER A 76 23.07 -3.40 3.36
N GLU A 77 22.32 -3.48 2.26
CA GLU A 77 22.54 -2.66 1.05
C GLU A 77 22.38 -1.17 1.35
N VAL A 78 21.30 -0.79 2.02
CA VAL A 78 21.04 0.62 2.36
C VAL A 78 22.13 1.16 3.29
N LYS A 79 22.61 0.36 4.25
CA LYS A 79 23.75 0.76 5.11
C LYS A 79 25.05 0.89 4.31
N ALA A 80 25.31 0.01 3.35
CA ALA A 80 26.50 0.08 2.51
C ALA A 80 26.45 1.31 1.58
N GLU A 81 25.30 1.60 1.00
CA GLU A 81 25.07 2.77 0.16
C GLU A 81 25.26 4.08 0.93
N MET A 82 24.71 4.17 2.15
CA MET A 82 24.91 5.33 3.03
C MET A 82 26.39 5.53 3.39
N ARG A 83 27.14 4.46 3.67
CA ARG A 83 28.59 4.55 3.94
C ARG A 83 29.36 5.05 2.72
N ARG A 84 29.07 4.50 1.53
CA ARG A 84 29.70 4.95 0.27
C ARG A 84 29.43 6.43 0.02
N ARG A 85 28.20 6.89 0.27
CA ARG A 85 27.81 8.29 0.08
C ARG A 85 28.62 9.23 0.98
N VAL A 86 28.75 8.88 2.27
CA VAL A 86 29.56 9.65 3.23
C VAL A 86 31.05 9.64 2.87
N GLU A 87 31.57 8.53 2.37
CA GLU A 87 32.97 8.42 1.95
C GLU A 87 33.25 9.26 0.70
N LEU A 88 32.35 9.26 -0.28
CA LEU A 88 32.42 10.10 -1.47
C LEU A 88 32.35 11.59 -1.13
N GLU A 89 31.50 12.00 -0.18
CA GLU A 89 31.46 13.38 0.33
C GLU A 89 32.81 13.80 0.92
N LYS A 90 33.39 12.97 1.79
CA LYS A 90 34.70 13.24 2.41
C LYS A 90 35.84 13.33 1.40
N LEU A 91 35.80 12.51 0.34
CA LEU A 91 36.78 12.54 -0.75
C LEU A 91 36.62 13.79 -1.61
N ALA A 92 35.38 14.21 -1.86
CA ALA A 92 35.09 15.44 -2.60
C ALA A 92 35.51 16.69 -1.83
N GLU A 93 35.37 16.70 -0.50
CA GLU A 93 35.86 17.79 0.37
C GLU A 93 37.39 17.87 0.37
N ARG A 94 38.09 16.73 0.52
CA ARG A 94 39.56 16.67 0.48
C ARG A 94 40.18 17.03 -0.88
N SER A 95 39.41 16.96 -1.96
CA SER A 95 39.89 17.30 -3.32
C SER A 95 39.66 18.78 -3.66
N ARG A 96 39.06 19.56 -2.75
CA ARG A 96 38.83 21.01 -2.89
C ARG A 96 39.79 21.86 -2.05
N ASP A 97 40.59 21.23 -1.20
CA ASP A 97 41.73 21.82 -0.47
C ASP A 97 43.04 21.61 -1.23
#